data_AF-A0A5E4CRK3-F1
#
_entry.id   AF-A0A5E4CRK3-F1
#
_cell.length_a   1.000
_cell.length_b   1.000
_cell.length_c   1.000
_cell.angle_alpha   90.00
_cell.angle_beta   90.00
_cell.angle_gamma   90.00
#
_symmetry.space_group_name_H-M   'P 1'
#
loop_
_entity.id
_entity.type
_entity.pdbx_description
1 polymer ?
#
loop_
_entity_poly.entity_id
_entity_poly.type
_entity_poly.pdbx_seq_one_letter_code
_entity_poly.pdbx_strand_id
1 'polypeptide(L)'
;METYITYRITTKSTRAEFDLPEYSVRRRYQDFDWLRSKLEESQPTHLIPPLPEKFVVKGVVDRFSEEFVETRRKALDKFLKRITDHPVLSFNEHFNVFLTAKDLNAYKKQGMALLTRVGESVKHVTGGYKLRSRPLEFAAIGEYLDTFALKLGTIDRIAQRIIKEEIEYLVELREYGPVYSTWSALEGELAEPLEGVSACIGNCSTALEELTDDMTEDFLPVLREYILYSDSMKSVLKKRDQVQAEYEAKLEAVALRKEDRPKVPADVEKCQDRMECFNADLKADMERWQNNKRQDFRQLLMGLADKNIQYYEKCLMAWESIIPLLQEKQETK
;
A
#
# COMPACT_ATOMS: atom_id res chain seq x y z
N MET A 1 -25.65 -15.18 9.29
CA MET A 1 -24.96 -14.95 8.00
C MET A 1 -23.84 -13.98 8.25
N GLU A 2 -22.62 -14.27 7.79
CA GLU A 2 -21.52 -13.33 7.94
C GLU A 2 -21.59 -12.30 6.81
N THR A 3 -21.86 -11.03 7.14
CA THR A 3 -21.95 -9.94 6.17
C THR A 3 -20.55 -9.51 5.69
N TYR A 4 -20.38 -9.27 4.39
CA TYR A 4 -19.11 -8.85 3.79
C TYR A 4 -19.32 -7.82 2.67
N ILE A 5 -18.29 -7.01 2.44
CA ILE A 5 -18.24 -6.04 1.34
C ILE A 5 -17.68 -6.71 0.08
N THR A 6 -18.26 -6.36 -1.06
CA THR A 6 -17.77 -6.75 -2.39
C THR A 6 -17.51 -5.51 -3.24
N TYR A 7 -16.43 -5.54 -4.00
CA TYR A 7 -16.03 -4.51 -4.95
C TYR A 7 -16.42 -4.94 -6.36
N ARG A 8 -17.02 -4.03 -7.13
CA ARG A 8 -17.23 -4.24 -8.57
C ARG A 8 -15.93 -3.91 -9.29
N ILE A 9 -15.41 -4.88 -10.03
CA ILE A 9 -14.22 -4.74 -10.87
C ILE A 9 -14.70 -4.72 -12.30
N THR A 10 -14.30 -3.69 -13.04
CA THR A 10 -14.54 -3.59 -14.48
C THR A 10 -13.20 -3.68 -15.18
N THR A 11 -13.06 -4.64 -16.08
CA THR A 11 -11.83 -4.89 -16.84
C THR A 11 -12.11 -4.65 -18.30
N LYS A 12 -11.28 -3.82 -18.95
CA LYS A 12 -11.28 -3.60 -20.38
C LYS A 12 -9.96 -4.07 -20.95
N SER A 13 -10.00 -4.86 -22.02
CA SER A 13 -8.80 -5.43 -22.62
C SER A 13 -8.94 -5.51 -24.14
N THR A 14 -7.81 -5.30 -24.83
CA THR A 14 -7.67 -5.52 -26.27
C THR A 14 -6.86 -6.78 -26.58
N ARG A 15 -6.45 -7.55 -25.56
CA ARG A 15 -5.64 -8.77 -25.72
C ARG A 15 -6.52 -9.91 -26.22
N ALA A 16 -6.02 -10.64 -27.21
CA ALA A 16 -6.75 -11.73 -27.88
C ALA A 16 -7.10 -12.93 -26.97
N GLU A 17 -6.43 -13.06 -25.83
CA GLU A 17 -6.73 -14.09 -24.83
C GLU A 17 -8.02 -13.84 -24.02
N PHE A 18 -8.62 -12.65 -24.16
CA PHE A 18 -9.90 -12.31 -23.55
C PHE A 18 -11.02 -12.48 -24.58
N ASP A 19 -12.00 -13.33 -24.27
CA ASP A 19 -13.16 -13.60 -25.14
C ASP A 19 -14.05 -12.37 -25.34
N LEU A 20 -14.07 -11.45 -24.37
CA LEU A 20 -14.88 -10.23 -24.40
C LEU A 20 -13.99 -8.99 -24.24
N PRO A 21 -14.35 -7.86 -24.87
CA PRO A 21 -13.61 -6.60 -24.72
C PRO A 21 -13.77 -5.99 -23.32
N GLU A 22 -14.82 -6.38 -22.59
CA GLU A 22 -15.13 -5.89 -21.25
C GLU A 22 -15.73 -6.98 -20.36
N TYR A 23 -15.28 -7.04 -19.11
CA TYR A 23 -15.82 -7.88 -18.06
C TYR A 23 -16.24 -7.03 -16.86
N SER A 24 -17.31 -7.43 -16.17
CA SER A 24 -17.70 -6.87 -14.88
C SER A 24 -17.98 -7.99 -13.88
N VAL A 25 -17.18 -8.05 -12.82
CA VAL A 25 -17.26 -9.07 -11.78
C VAL A 25 -17.31 -8.42 -10.39
N ARG A 26 -17.83 -9.15 -9.41
CA ARG A 26 -17.75 -8.76 -8.00
C ARG A 26 -16.76 -9.63 -7.24
N ARG A 27 -15.93 -9.00 -6.41
CA ARG A 27 -14.91 -9.67 -5.58
C ARG A 27 -14.94 -9.13 -4.17
N ARG A 28 -14.85 -10.02 -3.17
CA ARG A 28 -14.63 -9.64 -1.76
C ARG A 28 -13.13 -9.56 -1.47
N TYR A 29 -12.74 -8.90 -0.38
CA TYR A 29 -11.32 -8.78 0.01
C TYR A 29 -10.58 -10.13 0.04
N GLN A 30 -11.21 -11.21 0.54
CA GLN A 30 -10.58 -12.54 0.55
C GLN A 30 -10.35 -13.15 -0.85
N ASP A 31 -11.03 -12.65 -1.89
CA ASP A 31 -10.72 -13.06 -3.27
C ASP A 31 -9.40 -12.45 -3.73
N PHE A 32 -9.09 -11.23 -3.29
CA PHE A 32 -7.80 -10.59 -3.54
C PHE A 32 -6.67 -11.30 -2.78
N ASP A 33 -6.92 -11.69 -1.53
CA ASP A 33 -6.00 -12.52 -0.72
C ASP A 33 -5.64 -13.81 -1.46
N TRP A 34 -6.66 -14.51 -1.97
CA TRP A 34 -6.47 -15.69 -2.82
C TRP A 34 -5.65 -15.41 -4.08
N LEU A 35 -5.97 -14.34 -4.81
CA LEU A 35 -5.21 -13.95 -6.01
C LEU A 35 -3.74 -13.69 -5.67
N ARG A 36 -3.48 -12.90 -4.63
CA ARG A 36 -2.12 -12.58 -4.19
C ARG A 36 -1.33 -13.85 -3.85
N SER A 37 -1.92 -14.76 -3.06
CA SER A 37 -1.27 -16.04 -2.75
C SER A 37 -0.97 -16.86 -4.01
N LYS A 38 -1.90 -16.90 -4.97
CA LYS A 38 -1.68 -17.62 -6.24
C LYS A 38 -0.60 -17.01 -7.10
N LEU A 39 -0.46 -15.69 -7.10
CA LEU A 39 0.66 -15.01 -7.74
C LEU A 39 1.99 -15.34 -7.03
N GLU A 40 2.03 -15.34 -5.70
CA GLU A 40 3.24 -15.68 -4.93
C GLU A 40 3.70 -17.13 -5.12
N GLU A 41 2.74 -18.06 -5.34
CA GLU A 41 2.99 -19.47 -5.63
C GLU A 41 3.48 -19.68 -7.06
N SER A 42 2.81 -19.07 -8.04
CA SER A 42 3.10 -19.28 -9.47
C SER A 42 4.25 -18.43 -10.01
N GLN A 43 4.56 -17.31 -9.36
CA GLN A 43 5.61 -16.36 -9.76
C GLN A 43 6.52 -16.06 -8.55
N PRO A 44 7.23 -17.06 -7.99
CA PRO A 44 7.97 -16.92 -6.74
C PRO A 44 9.22 -16.01 -6.86
N THR A 45 9.64 -15.70 -8.08
CA THR A 45 10.78 -14.83 -8.40
C THR A 45 10.42 -13.35 -8.41
N HIS A 46 9.13 -13.02 -8.50
CA HIS A 46 8.64 -11.67 -8.70
C HIS A 46 8.10 -11.01 -7.43
N LEU A 47 8.17 -9.68 -7.40
CA LEU A 47 7.54 -8.87 -6.38
C LEU A 47 6.03 -8.80 -6.62
N ILE A 48 5.27 -9.47 -5.76
CA ILE A 48 3.81 -9.36 -5.76
C ILE A 48 3.39 -8.14 -4.92
N PRO A 49 2.61 -7.19 -5.47
CA PRO A 49 2.09 -6.06 -4.71
C PRO A 49 1.42 -6.48 -3.39
N PRO A 50 1.65 -5.78 -2.27
CA PRO A 50 0.97 -6.08 -1.02
C PRO A 50 -0.51 -5.69 -1.13
N LEU A 51 -1.35 -6.37 -0.35
CA LEU A 51 -2.72 -5.93 -0.12
C LEU A 51 -2.74 -4.95 1.05
N PRO A 52 -3.67 -3.98 1.09
CA PRO A 52 -3.88 -3.18 2.29
C PRO A 52 -4.20 -4.13 3.45
N GLU A 53 -3.73 -3.82 4.65
CA GLU A 53 -3.89 -4.71 5.79
C GLU A 53 -5.36 -5.10 6.00
N LYS A 54 -5.56 -6.28 6.58
CA LYS A 54 -6.83 -6.65 7.23
C LYS A 54 -6.96 -5.76 8.46
N PHE A 55 -7.20 -4.46 8.26
CA PHE A 55 -7.44 -3.46 9.29
C PHE A 55 -8.69 -3.86 10.07
N VAL A 56 -8.48 -4.78 11.01
CA VAL A 56 -9.36 -5.15 12.10
C VAL A 56 -8.45 -5.07 13.32
N VAL A 57 -7.87 -3.88 13.56
CA VAL A 57 -7.24 -3.60 14.83
C VAL A 57 -8.37 -3.53 15.84
N LYS A 58 -8.56 -4.64 16.57
CA LYS A 58 -9.30 -4.79 17.84
C LYS A 58 -10.34 -3.68 18.12
N GLY A 59 -11.41 -3.61 17.33
CA GLY A 59 -12.62 -2.84 17.64
C GLY A 59 -12.57 -1.32 17.43
N VAL A 60 -11.53 -0.76 16.80
CA VAL A 60 -11.39 0.72 16.66
C VAL A 60 -11.93 1.27 15.33
N VAL A 61 -12.00 0.46 14.28
CA VAL A 61 -12.47 0.91 12.95
C VAL A 61 -13.69 0.10 12.52
N ASP A 62 -14.79 0.77 12.24
CA ASP A 62 -15.96 0.14 11.64
C ASP A 62 -15.62 -0.29 10.21
N ARG A 63 -15.52 -1.61 10.00
CA ARG A 63 -15.21 -2.20 8.69
C ARG A 63 -16.26 -1.90 7.62
N PHE A 64 -17.41 -1.35 8.00
CA PHE A 64 -18.49 -0.93 7.12
C PHE A 64 -18.59 0.59 6.96
N SER A 65 -17.72 1.39 7.60
CA SER A 65 -17.69 2.82 7.37
C SER A 65 -17.34 3.13 5.91
N GLU A 66 -17.95 4.19 5.38
CA GLU A 66 -17.73 4.60 3.99
C GLU A 66 -16.26 4.95 3.72
N GLU A 67 -15.64 5.71 4.63
CA GLU A 67 -14.22 6.07 4.62
C GLU A 67 -13.31 4.83 4.50
N PHE A 68 -13.56 3.82 5.33
CA PHE A 68 -12.78 2.59 5.32
C PHE A 68 -12.95 1.81 4.02
N VAL A 69 -14.19 1.70 3.55
CA VAL A 69 -14.53 1.01 2.30
C VAL A 69 -13.83 1.68 1.12
N GLU A 70 -13.83 3.02 1.08
CA GLU A 70 -13.24 3.81 0.01
C GLU A 70 -11.71 3.76 0.04
N THR A 71 -11.09 3.94 1.21
CA THR A 71 -9.62 3.79 1.39
C THR A 71 -9.16 2.41 0.92
N ARG A 72 -9.87 1.36 1.31
CA ARG A 72 -9.58 0.00 0.85
C ARG A 72 -9.82 -0.15 -0.64
N ARG A 73 -10.89 0.42 -1.20
CA ARG A 73 -11.19 0.38 -2.65
C ARG A 73 -10.05 1.01 -3.45
N LYS A 74 -9.56 2.20 -3.06
CA LYS A 74 -8.40 2.88 -3.66
C LYS A 74 -7.17 1.96 -3.67
N ALA A 75 -6.85 1.34 -2.53
CA ALA A 75 -5.70 0.44 -2.40
C ALA A 75 -5.84 -0.86 -3.23
N LEU A 76 -7.03 -1.46 -3.28
CA LEU A 76 -7.29 -2.64 -4.10
C LEU A 76 -7.25 -2.33 -5.60
N ASP A 77 -7.73 -1.17 -6.03
CA ASP A 77 -7.61 -0.69 -7.40
C ASP A 77 -6.14 -0.51 -7.81
N LYS A 78 -5.35 0.12 -6.94
CA LYS A 78 -3.90 0.27 -7.13
C LYS A 78 -3.19 -1.09 -7.23
N PHE A 79 -3.53 -2.05 -6.37
CA PHE A 79 -3.01 -3.43 -6.43
C PHE A 79 -3.26 -4.07 -7.81
N LEU A 80 -4.49 -3.98 -8.33
CA LEU A 80 -4.82 -4.55 -9.65
C LEU A 80 -4.09 -3.84 -10.79
N LYS A 81 -3.98 -2.50 -10.74
CA LYS A 81 -3.24 -1.72 -11.73
C LYS A 81 -1.77 -2.11 -11.75
N ARG A 82 -1.13 -2.27 -10.58
CA ARG A 82 0.27 -2.73 -10.47
C ARG A 82 0.50 -4.11 -11.09
N ILE A 83 -0.45 -5.04 -10.94
CA ILE A 83 -0.39 -6.34 -11.60
C ILE A 83 -0.58 -6.20 -13.11
N THR A 84 -1.53 -5.36 -13.53
CA THR A 84 -1.85 -5.11 -14.94
C THR A 84 -0.67 -4.49 -15.69
N ASP A 85 0.06 -3.58 -15.05
CA ASP A 85 1.24 -2.91 -15.62
C ASP A 85 2.51 -3.78 -15.61
N HIS A 86 2.46 -4.95 -14.98
CA HIS A 86 3.61 -5.84 -14.86
C HIS A 86 3.72 -6.75 -16.10
N PRO A 87 4.89 -6.84 -16.76
CA PRO A 87 5.06 -7.58 -18.01
C PRO A 87 4.85 -9.10 -17.87
N VAL A 88 5.14 -9.68 -16.70
CA VAL A 88 4.89 -11.10 -16.40
C VAL A 88 3.53 -11.32 -15.69
N LEU A 89 3.28 -10.66 -14.55
CA LEU A 89 2.08 -10.92 -13.75
C LEU A 89 0.75 -10.65 -14.48
N SER A 90 0.73 -9.71 -15.44
CA SER A 90 -0.47 -9.41 -16.23
C SER A 90 -0.88 -10.55 -17.19
N PHE A 91 -0.03 -11.55 -17.43
CA PHE A 91 -0.33 -12.75 -18.22
C PHE A 91 -0.63 -13.97 -17.35
N ASN A 92 -0.72 -13.79 -16.02
CA ASN A 92 -0.96 -14.90 -15.11
C ASN A 92 -2.40 -15.44 -15.26
N GLU A 93 -2.52 -16.76 -15.39
CA GLU A 93 -3.82 -17.42 -15.54
C GLU A 93 -4.77 -17.15 -14.36
N HIS A 94 -4.26 -17.13 -13.13
CA HIS A 94 -5.09 -16.85 -11.95
C HIS A 94 -5.56 -15.39 -11.92
N PHE A 95 -4.78 -14.46 -12.47
CA PHE A 95 -5.21 -13.08 -12.66
C PHE A 95 -6.31 -12.99 -13.71
N ASN A 96 -6.17 -13.66 -14.85
CA ASN A 96 -7.20 -13.72 -15.88
C ASN A 96 -8.52 -14.31 -15.33
N VAL A 97 -8.45 -15.42 -14.59
CA VAL A 97 -9.61 -16.01 -13.89
C VAL A 97 -10.21 -15.02 -12.89
N PHE A 98 -9.39 -14.34 -12.11
CA PHE A 98 -9.86 -13.35 -11.14
C PHE A 98 -10.63 -12.21 -11.80
N LEU A 99 -10.25 -11.76 -12.99
CA LEU A 99 -10.91 -10.66 -13.71
C LEU A 99 -12.18 -11.11 -14.47
N THR A 100 -12.25 -12.36 -14.91
CA THR A 100 -13.26 -12.81 -15.89
C THR A 100 -14.30 -13.79 -15.31
N ALA A 101 -13.95 -14.61 -14.31
CA ALA A 101 -14.82 -15.69 -13.85
C ALA A 101 -16.07 -15.16 -13.12
N LYS A 102 -17.26 -15.64 -13.52
CA LYS A 102 -18.51 -15.34 -12.78
C LYS A 102 -18.52 -15.99 -11.40
N ASP A 103 -18.11 -17.26 -11.31
CA ASP A 103 -17.95 -17.98 -10.05
C ASP A 103 -16.46 -18.30 -9.79
N LEU A 104 -15.83 -17.50 -8.93
CA LEU A 104 -14.45 -17.72 -8.54
C LEU A 104 -14.27 -18.95 -7.62
N ASN A 105 -15.31 -19.37 -6.90
CA ASN A 105 -15.19 -20.44 -5.91
C ASN A 105 -14.95 -21.81 -6.55
N ALA A 106 -15.45 -22.03 -7.77
CA ALA A 106 -15.15 -23.22 -8.56
C ALA A 106 -13.63 -23.44 -8.73
N TYR A 107 -12.91 -22.37 -9.09
CA TYR A 107 -11.46 -22.37 -9.28
C TYR A 107 -10.68 -22.55 -7.97
N LYS A 108 -11.17 -21.96 -6.87
CA LYS A 108 -10.57 -22.16 -5.54
C LYS A 108 -10.59 -23.62 -5.10
N LYS A 109 -11.68 -24.33 -5.38
CA LYS A 109 -11.85 -25.75 -5.03
C LYS A 109 -10.96 -26.68 -5.88
N GLN A 110 -10.80 -26.37 -7.17
CA GLN A 110 -9.95 -27.16 -8.07
C GLN A 110 -8.48 -27.16 -7.63
N GLY A 111 -7.96 -26.02 -7.16
CA GLY A 111 -6.60 -25.93 -6.61
C GLY A 111 -6.39 -26.75 -5.32
N MET A 112 -7.41 -26.86 -4.46
CA MET A 112 -7.33 -27.66 -3.24
C MET A 112 -7.31 -29.18 -3.52
N ALA A 113 -8.01 -29.64 -4.56
CA ALA A 113 -8.02 -31.05 -4.96
C ALA A 113 -6.67 -31.54 -5.50
N LEU A 114 -5.86 -30.65 -6.09
CA LEU A 114 -4.49 -30.93 -6.51
C LEU A 114 -3.52 -31.00 -5.31
N LEU A 115 -3.68 -30.12 -4.32
CA LEU A 115 -2.84 -30.11 -3.11
C LEU A 115 -2.98 -31.38 -2.26
N THR A 116 -4.15 -32.03 -2.26
CA THR A 116 -4.34 -33.30 -1.53
C THR A 116 -3.55 -34.46 -2.15
N ARG A 117 -3.13 -34.37 -3.42
CA ARG A 117 -2.28 -35.37 -4.10
C ARG A 117 -0.78 -35.08 -3.97
N VAL A 118 -0.40 -33.87 -3.57
CA VAL A 118 1.00 -33.46 -3.36
C VAL A 118 1.44 -33.67 -1.90
N GLY A 119 0.64 -34.36 -1.08
CA GLY A 119 1.02 -34.77 0.28
C GLY A 119 2.15 -35.81 0.34
N GLU A 120 2.46 -36.49 -0.77
CA GLU A 120 3.48 -37.55 -0.81
C GLU A 120 4.84 -37.08 -1.38
N SER A 121 4.92 -35.94 -2.06
CA SER A 121 6.16 -35.47 -2.71
C SER A 121 6.88 -34.32 -1.99
N VAL A 122 6.33 -33.78 -0.89
CA VAL A 122 6.97 -32.67 -0.12
C VAL A 122 7.90 -33.18 1.00
N LYS A 123 8.15 -34.49 1.10
CA LYS A 123 9.09 -35.04 2.08
C LYS A 123 10.57 -34.94 1.70
N HIS A 124 10.91 -34.32 0.56
CA HIS A 124 12.30 -34.15 0.14
C HIS A 124 12.61 -32.67 -0.10
N VAL A 125 13.04 -31.98 0.97
CA VAL A 125 14.23 -31.10 1.10
C VAL A 125 14.02 -30.25 2.37
N THR A 126 14.05 -30.90 3.54
CA THR A 126 14.28 -30.25 4.84
C THR A 126 15.73 -30.48 5.28
N GLY A 127 16.66 -30.33 4.35
CA GLY A 127 18.06 -30.00 4.65
C GLY A 127 18.22 -28.53 4.36
N GLY A 128 18.21 -27.68 5.38
CA GLY A 128 18.32 -26.22 5.21
C GLY A 128 19.69 -25.86 4.67
N TYR A 129 19.83 -25.73 3.35
CA TYR A 129 21.03 -25.18 2.74
C TYR A 129 21.27 -23.78 3.30
N LYS A 130 22.47 -23.55 3.84
CA LYS A 130 22.87 -22.25 4.37
C LYS A 130 23.64 -21.51 3.31
N LEU A 131 23.14 -20.32 2.94
CA LEU A 131 23.85 -19.42 2.05
C LEU A 131 25.21 -19.07 2.67
N ARG A 132 26.30 -19.21 1.91
CA ARG A 132 27.64 -18.86 2.40
C ARG A 132 27.82 -17.36 2.51
N SER A 133 27.54 -16.66 1.42
CA SER A 133 27.62 -15.20 1.34
C SER A 133 26.63 -14.68 0.32
N ARG A 134 25.91 -13.62 0.68
CA ARG A 134 25.02 -12.94 -0.27
C ARG A 134 25.88 -12.07 -1.22
N PRO A 135 25.68 -12.15 -2.55
CA PRO A 135 26.36 -11.24 -3.47
C PRO A 135 26.07 -9.77 -3.10
N LEU A 136 27.07 -8.91 -3.27
CA LEU A 136 27.05 -7.51 -2.80
C LEU A 136 25.81 -6.74 -3.27
N GLU A 137 25.41 -6.93 -4.52
CA GLU A 137 24.22 -6.27 -5.09
C GLU A 137 22.92 -6.63 -4.35
N PHE A 138 22.76 -7.88 -3.92
CA PHE A 138 21.57 -8.34 -3.19
C PHE A 138 21.66 -8.00 -1.70
N ALA A 139 22.87 -7.93 -1.14
CA ALA A 139 23.09 -7.41 0.21
C ALA A 139 22.67 -5.93 0.28
N ALA A 140 23.09 -5.12 -0.69
CA ALA A 140 22.69 -3.72 -0.80
C ALA A 140 21.18 -3.53 -0.93
N ILE A 141 20.48 -4.39 -1.68
CA ILE A 141 19.01 -4.37 -1.73
C ILE A 141 18.41 -4.59 -0.33
N GLY A 142 18.90 -5.59 0.41
CA GLY A 142 18.43 -5.87 1.78
C GLY A 142 18.62 -4.68 2.73
N GLU A 143 19.83 -4.14 2.80
CA GLU A 143 20.19 -3.00 3.66
C GLU A 143 19.37 -1.74 3.32
N TYR A 144 19.17 -1.50 2.02
CA TYR A 144 18.32 -0.41 1.56
C TYR A 144 16.88 -0.58 2.04
N LEU A 145 16.29 -1.78 1.90
CA LEU A 145 14.91 -2.05 2.32
C LEU A 145 14.74 -1.95 3.84
N ASP A 146 15.73 -2.37 4.63
CA ASP A 146 15.74 -2.19 6.09
C ASP A 146 15.73 -0.72 6.47
N THR A 147 16.64 0.06 5.88
CA THR A 147 16.74 1.50 6.14
C THR A 147 15.46 2.22 5.69
N PHE A 148 14.96 1.90 4.51
CA PHE A 148 13.77 2.51 3.93
C PHE A 148 12.53 2.26 4.80
N ALA A 149 12.28 1.00 5.19
CA ALA A 149 11.16 0.65 6.07
C ALA A 149 11.26 1.35 7.44
N LEU A 150 12.46 1.42 8.03
CA LEU A 150 12.69 2.12 9.30
C LEU A 150 12.38 3.62 9.20
N LYS A 151 12.80 4.28 8.10
CA LYS A 151 12.51 5.70 7.87
C LYS A 151 11.01 5.93 7.66
N LEU A 152 10.34 5.13 6.83
CA LEU A 152 8.90 5.25 6.63
C LEU A 152 8.11 5.00 7.92
N GLY A 153 8.45 3.97 8.69
CA GLY A 153 7.79 3.71 9.98
C GLY A 153 8.03 4.82 11.00
N THR A 154 9.13 5.55 10.90
CA THR A 154 9.38 6.73 11.73
C THR A 154 8.52 7.92 11.29
N ILE A 155 8.40 8.16 9.98
CA ILE A 155 7.54 9.20 9.41
C ILE A 155 6.07 8.92 9.74
N ASP A 156 5.58 7.70 9.52
CA ASP A 156 4.21 7.28 9.83
C ASP A 156 3.86 7.52 11.30
N ARG A 157 4.74 7.12 12.24
CA ARG A 157 4.54 7.34 13.67
C ARG A 157 4.53 8.82 14.06
N ILE A 158 5.39 9.63 13.44
CA ILE A 158 5.42 11.08 13.70
C ILE A 158 4.15 11.73 13.14
N ALA A 159 3.79 11.43 11.90
CA ALA A 159 2.61 11.96 11.24
C ALA A 159 1.32 11.61 12.00
N GLN A 160 1.18 10.36 12.48
CA GLN A 160 0.03 9.99 13.33
C GLN A 160 -0.08 10.82 14.61
N ARG A 161 1.04 11.19 15.23
CA ARG A 161 1.02 12.05 16.42
C ARG A 161 0.63 13.48 16.08
N ILE A 162 1.16 14.02 14.98
CA ILE A 162 0.79 15.35 14.48
C ILE A 162 -0.72 15.41 14.19
N ILE A 163 -1.23 14.46 13.41
CA ILE A 163 -2.66 14.38 13.08
C ILE A 163 -3.51 14.27 14.35
N LYS A 164 -3.07 13.47 15.33
CA LYS A 164 -3.77 13.36 16.61
C LYS A 164 -3.80 14.71 17.36
N GLU A 165 -2.68 15.39 17.46
CA GLU A 165 -2.58 16.71 18.12
C GLU A 165 -3.41 17.77 17.37
N GLU A 166 -3.45 17.72 16.05
CA GLU A 166 -4.30 18.59 15.21
C GLU A 166 -5.79 18.32 15.41
N ILE A 167 -6.20 17.05 15.53
CA ILE A 167 -7.59 16.69 15.85
C ILE A 167 -7.96 17.15 17.27
N GLU A 168 -7.07 17.01 18.25
CA GLU A 168 -7.29 17.53 19.60
C GLU A 168 -7.44 19.07 19.58
N TYR A 169 -6.60 19.77 18.83
CA TYR A 169 -6.72 21.22 18.63
C TYR A 169 -8.02 21.62 17.89
N LEU A 170 -8.45 20.83 16.92
CA LEU A 170 -9.70 21.03 16.20
C LEU A 170 -10.91 20.99 17.14
N VAL A 171 -10.91 20.08 18.12
CA VAL A 171 -11.97 20.01 19.16
C VAL A 171 -12.03 21.32 19.93
N GLU A 172 -10.88 21.83 20.39
CA GLU A 172 -10.80 23.11 21.12
C GLU A 172 -11.28 24.29 20.25
N LEU A 173 -10.91 24.34 18.97
CA LEU A 173 -11.37 25.38 18.05
C LEU A 173 -12.91 25.38 17.88
N ARG A 174 -13.51 24.18 17.84
CA ARG A 174 -14.97 24.01 17.73
C ARG A 174 -15.73 24.45 18.97
N GLU A 175 -15.09 24.41 20.14
CA GLU A 175 -15.64 24.97 21.37
C GLU A 175 -15.38 26.48 21.46
N TYR A 176 -14.24 26.94 20.95
CA TYR A 176 -13.81 28.34 21.02
C TYR A 176 -14.69 29.29 20.20
N GLY A 177 -15.04 28.92 18.96
CA GLY A 177 -15.88 29.75 18.09
C GLY A 177 -17.24 30.11 18.70
N PRO A 178 -18.04 29.13 19.17
CA PRO A 178 -19.35 29.37 19.79
C PRO A 178 -19.33 30.28 21.03
N VAL A 179 -18.23 30.35 21.78
CA VAL A 179 -18.10 31.29 22.90
C VAL A 179 -18.24 32.74 22.42
N TYR A 180 -17.67 33.09 21.27
CA TYR A 180 -17.82 34.41 20.69
C TYR A 180 -19.25 34.70 20.23
N SER A 181 -19.91 33.74 19.59
CA SER A 181 -21.29 33.92 19.13
C SER A 181 -22.28 34.06 20.30
N THR A 182 -22.10 33.28 21.36
CA THR A 182 -22.92 33.41 22.58
C THR A 182 -22.66 34.70 23.33
N TRP A 183 -21.42 35.19 23.34
CA TRP A 183 -21.08 36.52 23.88
C TRP A 183 -21.68 37.64 23.02
N SER A 184 -21.57 37.54 21.69
CA SER A 184 -22.15 38.50 20.73
C SER A 184 -23.63 38.76 21.02
N ALA A 185 -24.40 37.73 21.33
CA ALA A 185 -25.84 37.84 21.64
C ALA A 185 -26.16 38.69 22.89
N LEU A 186 -25.17 38.98 23.75
CA LEU A 186 -25.30 39.80 24.94
C LEU A 186 -24.78 41.23 24.74
N GLU A 187 -24.13 41.49 23.61
CA GLU A 187 -23.50 42.76 23.30
C GLU A 187 -24.35 43.59 22.34
N GLY A 188 -24.17 44.90 22.38
CA GLY A 188 -24.75 45.82 21.39
C GLY A 188 -23.76 46.07 20.26
N GLU A 189 -22.90 47.06 20.50
CA GLU A 189 -21.86 47.51 19.57
C GLU A 189 -20.87 46.40 19.19
N LEU A 190 -20.48 45.52 20.12
CA LEU A 190 -19.51 44.45 19.86
C LEU A 190 -20.12 43.22 19.17
N ALA A 191 -21.44 43.16 18.99
CA ALA A 191 -22.10 41.95 18.50
C ALA A 191 -21.56 41.51 17.14
N GLU A 192 -21.50 42.42 16.16
CA GLU A 192 -21.05 42.10 14.81
C GLU A 192 -19.55 41.73 14.75
N PRO A 193 -18.61 42.48 15.38
CA PRO A 193 -17.22 42.05 15.54
C PRO A 193 -17.05 40.66 16.14
N LEU A 194 -17.78 40.34 17.21
CA LEU A 194 -17.67 39.05 17.90
C LEU A 194 -18.21 37.91 17.06
N GLU A 195 -19.35 38.12 16.37
CA GLU A 195 -19.91 37.12 15.46
C GLU A 195 -18.97 36.86 14.29
N GLY A 196 -18.33 37.90 13.76
CA GLY A 196 -17.26 37.76 12.78
C GLY A 196 -16.14 36.85 13.28
N VAL A 197 -15.65 37.06 14.51
CA VAL A 197 -14.54 36.25 15.06
C VAL A 197 -14.96 34.80 15.19
N SER A 198 -16.20 34.55 15.62
CA SER A 198 -16.78 33.20 15.65
C SER A 198 -16.74 32.53 14.27
N ALA A 199 -17.18 33.23 13.22
CA ALA A 199 -17.16 32.74 11.86
C ALA A 199 -15.72 32.47 11.35
N CYS A 200 -14.75 33.35 11.66
CA CYS A 200 -13.34 33.14 11.33
C CYS A 200 -12.77 31.87 11.95
N ILE A 201 -13.04 31.64 13.24
CA ILE A 201 -12.64 30.42 13.94
C ILE A 201 -13.30 29.19 13.32
N GLY A 202 -14.59 29.26 12.97
CA GLY A 202 -15.30 28.18 12.29
C GLY A 202 -14.69 27.82 10.92
N ASN A 203 -14.30 28.83 10.14
CA ASN A 203 -13.61 28.63 8.86
C ASN A 203 -12.22 27.99 9.04
N CYS A 204 -11.45 28.44 10.03
CA CYS A 204 -10.15 27.83 10.34
C CYS A 204 -10.30 26.38 10.83
N SER A 205 -11.31 26.10 11.65
CA SER A 205 -11.65 24.74 12.09
C SER A 205 -11.98 23.84 10.90
N THR A 206 -12.81 24.30 9.96
CA THR A 206 -13.15 23.53 8.76
C THR A 206 -11.91 23.25 7.90
N ALA A 207 -11.05 24.25 7.71
CA ALA A 207 -9.81 24.09 6.95
C ALA A 207 -8.84 23.08 7.62
N LEU A 208 -8.77 23.07 8.95
CA LEU A 208 -7.95 22.11 9.71
C LEU A 208 -8.50 20.69 9.60
N GLU A 209 -9.83 20.53 9.69
CA GLU A 209 -10.49 19.22 9.51
C GLU A 209 -10.15 18.61 8.14
N GLU A 210 -10.31 19.37 7.06
CA GLU A 210 -9.96 18.93 5.71
C GLU A 210 -8.47 18.50 5.60
N LEU A 211 -7.55 19.25 6.22
CA LEU A 211 -6.13 18.91 6.23
C LEU A 211 -5.88 17.58 6.96
N THR A 212 -6.51 17.39 8.13
CA THR A 212 -6.35 16.16 8.93
C THR A 212 -6.94 14.94 8.22
N ASP A 213 -8.06 15.11 7.51
CA ASP A 213 -8.69 14.07 6.70
C ASP A 213 -7.78 13.69 5.53
N ASP A 214 -7.27 14.67 4.76
CA ASP A 214 -6.33 14.44 3.66
C ASP A 214 -5.07 13.69 4.13
N MET A 215 -4.51 14.08 5.28
CA MET A 215 -3.34 13.41 5.85
C MET A 215 -3.65 11.96 6.27
N THR A 216 -4.86 11.71 6.78
CA THR A 216 -5.30 10.38 7.23
C THR A 216 -5.62 9.45 6.06
N GLU A 217 -6.33 9.95 5.06
CA GLU A 217 -6.88 9.17 3.95
C GLU A 217 -5.91 8.99 2.77
N ASP A 218 -5.04 9.98 2.51
CA ASP A 218 -4.15 9.96 1.34
C ASP A 218 -2.67 9.85 1.73
N PHE A 219 -2.22 10.51 2.80
CA PHE A 219 -0.79 10.49 3.17
C PHE A 219 -0.35 9.20 3.88
N LEU A 220 -0.96 8.87 5.02
CA LEU A 220 -0.59 7.68 5.82
C LEU A 220 -0.69 6.36 5.03
N PRO A 221 -1.73 6.11 4.20
CA PRO A 221 -1.88 4.83 3.52
C PRO A 221 -0.74 4.53 2.55
N VAL A 222 -0.19 5.54 1.87
CA VAL A 222 0.95 5.36 0.95
C VAL A 222 2.22 4.98 1.72
N LEU A 223 2.48 5.59 2.89
CA LEU A 223 3.63 5.20 3.72
C LEU A 223 3.53 3.74 4.15
N ARG A 224 2.35 3.34 4.65
CA ARG A 224 2.08 1.97 5.12
C ARG A 224 2.15 0.97 3.97
N GLU A 225 1.64 1.31 2.78
CA GLU A 225 1.77 0.49 1.57
C GLU A 225 3.25 0.21 1.24
N TYR A 226 4.11 1.23 1.27
CA TYR A 226 5.53 1.07 0.95
C TYR A 226 6.36 0.35 2.03
N ILE A 227 5.90 0.35 3.29
CA ILE A 227 6.42 -0.55 4.32
C ILE A 227 6.09 -2.00 3.96
N LEU A 228 4.84 -2.30 3.58
CA LEU A 228 4.44 -3.66 3.17
C LEU A 228 5.13 -4.14 1.88
N TYR A 229 5.42 -3.23 0.95
CA TYR A 229 6.24 -3.55 -0.22
C TYR A 229 7.66 -3.96 0.20
N SER A 230 8.22 -3.30 1.20
CA SER A 230 9.57 -3.61 1.69
C SER A 230 9.61 -5.02 2.28
N ASP A 231 8.58 -5.41 3.04
CA ASP A 231 8.44 -6.78 3.56
C ASP A 231 8.24 -7.81 2.46
N SER A 232 7.44 -7.48 1.44
CA SER A 232 7.23 -8.33 0.26
C SER A 232 8.54 -8.55 -0.51
N MET A 233 9.31 -7.49 -0.76
CA MET A 233 10.60 -7.58 -1.46
C MET A 233 11.64 -8.37 -0.63
N LYS A 234 11.68 -8.20 0.69
CA LYS A 234 12.52 -9.00 1.59
C LYS A 234 12.15 -10.48 1.55
N SER A 235 10.88 -10.82 1.44
CA SER A 235 10.42 -12.20 1.28
C SER A 235 10.93 -12.82 -0.02
N VAL A 236 10.85 -12.08 -1.14
CA VAL A 236 11.39 -12.50 -2.43
C VAL A 236 12.91 -12.68 -2.37
N LEU A 237 13.63 -11.73 -1.74
CA LEU A 237 15.07 -11.82 -1.52
C LEU A 237 15.46 -13.06 -0.69
N LYS A 238 14.68 -13.41 0.33
CA LYS A 238 14.90 -14.63 1.13
C LYS A 238 14.68 -15.90 0.31
N LYS A 239 13.66 -15.94 -0.55
CA LYS A 239 13.43 -17.06 -1.49
C LYS A 239 14.60 -17.20 -2.47
N ARG A 240 15.11 -16.08 -3.00
CA ARG A 240 16.30 -16.04 -3.86
C ARG A 240 17.51 -16.66 -3.17
N ASP A 241 17.74 -16.29 -1.91
CA ASP A 241 18.87 -16.82 -1.12
C ASP A 241 18.76 -18.33 -0.90
N GLN A 242 17.55 -18.87 -0.75
CA GLN A 242 17.34 -20.31 -0.66
C GLN A 242 17.72 -21.03 -1.96
N VAL A 243 17.37 -20.45 -3.11
CA VAL A 243 17.74 -21.01 -4.43
C VAL A 243 19.26 -20.93 -4.66
N GLN A 244 19.90 -19.84 -4.25
CA GLN A 244 21.36 -19.71 -4.28
C GLN A 244 22.04 -20.76 -3.39
N ALA A 245 21.56 -20.95 -2.16
CA ALA A 245 22.14 -21.93 -1.24
C ALA A 245 21.98 -23.37 -1.76
N GLU A 246 20.86 -23.69 -2.42
CA GLU A 246 20.65 -24.97 -3.11
C GLU A 246 21.68 -25.17 -4.23
N TYR A 247 21.92 -24.14 -5.04
CA TYR A 247 22.91 -24.19 -6.12
C TYR A 247 24.34 -24.39 -5.58
N GLU A 248 24.75 -23.61 -4.57
CA GLU A 248 26.07 -23.72 -3.94
C GLU A 248 26.32 -25.11 -3.36
N ALA A 249 25.33 -25.70 -2.70
CA ALA A 249 25.44 -27.02 -2.10
C ALA A 249 25.56 -28.13 -3.16
N LYS A 250 24.81 -28.05 -4.26
CA LYS A 250 24.95 -29.00 -5.37
C LYS A 250 26.31 -28.89 -6.04
N LEU A 251 26.80 -27.66 -6.24
CA LEU A 251 28.12 -27.41 -6.82
C LEU A 251 29.24 -27.99 -5.93
N GLU A 252 29.15 -27.80 -4.61
CA GLU A 252 30.08 -28.38 -3.64
C GLU A 252 30.03 -29.92 -3.63
N ALA A 253 28.84 -30.50 -3.67
CA ALA A 253 28.69 -31.96 -3.71
C ALA A 253 29.36 -32.58 -4.93
N VAL A 254 29.33 -31.90 -6.08
CA VAL A 254 30.06 -32.32 -7.29
C VAL A 254 31.57 -32.19 -7.12
N ALA A 255 32.04 -31.06 -6.58
CA ALA A 255 33.46 -30.84 -6.34
C ALA A 255 34.07 -31.89 -5.39
N LEU A 256 33.32 -32.33 -4.37
CA LEU A 256 33.76 -33.35 -3.41
C LEU A 256 33.84 -34.77 -4.00
N ARG A 257 33.07 -35.09 -5.04
CA ARG A 257 33.03 -36.43 -5.63
C ARG A 257 34.29 -36.81 -6.43
N LYS A 258 35.19 -35.85 -6.71
CA LYS A 258 36.47 -36.06 -7.46
C LYS A 258 36.30 -36.91 -8.73
N GLU A 259 35.15 -36.84 -9.40
CA GLU A 259 34.99 -37.49 -10.69
C GLU A 259 35.61 -36.58 -11.75
N ASP A 260 36.54 -37.11 -12.55
CA ASP A 260 36.98 -36.49 -13.82
C ASP A 260 35.81 -36.53 -14.82
N ARG A 261 34.74 -35.80 -14.53
CA ARG A 261 33.65 -35.56 -15.47
C ARG A 261 33.97 -34.29 -16.24
N PRO A 262 34.12 -34.36 -17.57
CA PRO A 262 34.41 -33.17 -18.38
C PRO A 262 33.22 -32.20 -18.48
N LYS A 263 32.04 -32.56 -17.97
CA LYS A 263 30.81 -31.76 -18.05
C LYS A 263 30.14 -31.64 -16.68
N VAL A 264 29.60 -30.44 -16.43
CA VAL A 264 28.78 -30.14 -15.25
C VAL A 264 27.53 -31.03 -15.27
N PRO A 265 27.11 -31.61 -14.14
CA PRO A 265 25.88 -32.40 -14.09
C PRO A 265 24.63 -31.57 -14.43
N ALA A 266 23.71 -32.15 -15.20
CA ALA A 266 22.51 -31.46 -15.69
C ALA A 266 21.58 -30.93 -14.58
N ASP A 267 21.63 -31.52 -13.37
CA ASP A 267 20.91 -31.04 -12.20
C ASP A 267 21.53 -29.80 -11.56
N VAL A 268 22.84 -29.62 -11.70
CA VAL A 268 23.56 -28.39 -11.33
C VAL A 268 23.25 -27.28 -12.34
N GLU A 269 23.31 -27.59 -13.65
CA GLU A 269 22.96 -26.64 -14.72
C GLU A 269 21.53 -26.09 -14.54
N LYS A 270 20.53 -26.97 -14.33
CA LYS A 270 19.15 -26.54 -14.06
C LYS A 270 19.01 -25.67 -12.81
N CYS A 271 19.82 -25.92 -11.78
CA CYS A 271 19.80 -25.13 -10.55
C CYS A 271 20.44 -23.75 -10.77
N GLN A 272 21.50 -23.70 -11.59
CA GLN A 272 22.12 -22.46 -12.04
C GLN A 272 21.15 -21.62 -12.86
N ASP A 273 20.50 -22.20 -13.88
CA ASP A 273 19.52 -21.51 -14.73
C ASP A 273 18.40 -20.89 -13.88
N ARG A 274 17.85 -21.67 -12.93
CA ARG A 274 16.81 -21.18 -12.00
C ARG A 274 17.31 -20.02 -11.13
N MET A 275 18.55 -20.08 -10.66
CA MET A 275 19.16 -19.03 -9.84
C MET A 275 19.40 -17.75 -10.68
N GLU A 276 19.88 -17.89 -11.91
CA GLU A 276 20.12 -16.79 -12.83
C GLU A 276 18.82 -16.10 -13.24
N CYS A 277 17.77 -16.85 -13.59
CA CYS A 277 16.44 -16.30 -13.85
C CYS A 277 15.90 -15.53 -12.65
N PHE A 278 16.00 -16.10 -11.44
CA PHE A 278 15.57 -15.40 -10.22
C PHE A 278 16.33 -14.08 -10.04
N ASN A 279 17.66 -14.10 -10.20
CA ASN A 279 18.47 -12.88 -10.09
C ASN A 279 18.01 -11.81 -11.10
N ALA A 280 17.71 -12.20 -12.34
CA ALA A 280 17.25 -11.28 -13.38
C ALA A 280 15.87 -10.70 -13.04
N ASP A 281 14.91 -11.53 -12.65
CA ASP A 281 13.54 -11.13 -12.29
C ASP A 281 13.55 -10.17 -11.10
N LEU A 282 14.28 -10.52 -10.02
CA LEU A 282 14.37 -9.69 -8.82
C LEU A 282 15.00 -8.32 -9.11
N LYS A 283 16.01 -8.27 -9.97
CA LYS A 283 16.63 -6.99 -10.38
C LYS A 283 15.65 -6.14 -11.18
N ALA A 284 14.96 -6.73 -12.15
CA ALA A 284 13.96 -6.04 -12.95
C ALA A 284 12.82 -5.48 -12.09
N ASP A 285 12.37 -6.26 -11.10
CA ASP A 285 11.32 -5.84 -10.19
C ASP A 285 11.78 -4.79 -9.19
N MET A 286 13.04 -4.86 -8.73
CA MET A 286 13.63 -3.82 -7.90
C MET A 286 13.68 -2.48 -8.67
N GLU A 287 14.07 -2.49 -9.93
CA GLU A 287 14.06 -1.29 -10.78
C GLU A 287 12.65 -0.75 -11.00
N ARG A 288 11.69 -1.62 -11.34
CA ARG A 288 10.28 -1.26 -11.50
C ARG A 288 9.71 -0.65 -10.22
N TRP A 289 9.98 -1.28 -9.08
CA TRP A 289 9.56 -0.79 -7.78
C TRP A 289 10.18 0.58 -7.46
N GLN A 290 11.47 0.81 -7.75
CA GLN A 290 12.10 2.12 -7.60
C GLN A 290 11.44 3.19 -8.48
N ASN A 291 11.08 2.86 -9.71
CA ASN A 291 10.36 3.76 -10.63
C ASN A 291 8.98 4.14 -10.07
N ASN A 292 8.19 3.14 -9.68
CA ASN A 292 6.87 3.33 -9.08
C ASN A 292 6.95 4.16 -7.80
N LYS A 293 7.91 3.83 -6.91
CA LYS A 293 8.17 4.59 -5.68
C LYS A 293 8.47 6.05 -5.96
N ARG A 294 9.34 6.35 -6.94
CA ARG A 294 9.67 7.75 -7.28
C ARG A 294 8.45 8.53 -7.76
N GLN A 295 7.57 7.91 -8.54
CA GLN A 295 6.34 8.55 -9.02
C GLN A 295 5.35 8.77 -7.88
N ASP A 296 5.07 7.73 -7.09
CA ASP A 296 4.11 7.77 -5.99
C ASP A 296 4.54 8.79 -4.92
N PHE A 297 5.81 8.77 -4.49
CA PHE A 297 6.30 9.73 -3.49
C PHE A 297 6.36 11.15 -4.03
N ARG A 298 6.58 11.36 -5.33
CA ARG A 298 6.48 12.69 -5.92
C ARG A 298 5.06 13.23 -5.79
N GLN A 299 4.07 12.44 -6.18
CA GLN A 299 2.65 12.83 -6.06
C GLN A 299 2.24 13.03 -4.60
N LEU A 300 2.66 12.13 -3.71
CA LEU A 300 2.40 12.20 -2.27
C LEU A 300 2.93 13.49 -1.65
N LEU A 301 4.21 13.83 -1.91
CA LEU A 301 4.86 14.99 -1.30
C LEU A 301 4.39 16.30 -1.91
N MET A 302 4.07 16.33 -3.21
CA MET A 302 3.44 17.48 -3.85
C MET A 302 2.05 17.71 -3.26
N GLY A 303 1.22 16.66 -3.18
CA GLY A 303 -0.11 16.74 -2.57
C GLY A 303 -0.05 17.23 -1.13
N LEU A 304 0.87 16.69 -0.31
CA LEU A 304 1.05 17.15 1.07
C LEU A 304 1.38 18.65 1.14
N ALA A 305 2.28 19.13 0.28
CA ALA A 305 2.64 20.54 0.23
C ALA A 305 1.43 21.41 -0.20
N ASP A 306 0.72 21.01 -1.25
CA ASP A 306 -0.46 21.73 -1.75
C ASP A 306 -1.56 21.82 -0.69
N LYS A 307 -1.85 20.74 0.04
CA LYS A 307 -2.86 20.74 1.10
C LYS A 307 -2.46 21.62 2.29
N ASN A 308 -1.18 21.63 2.66
CA ASN A 308 -0.69 22.54 3.70
C ASN A 308 -0.81 24.01 3.27
N ILE A 309 -0.44 24.33 2.02
CA ILE A 309 -0.59 25.68 1.47
C ILE A 309 -2.06 26.10 1.51
N GLN A 310 -2.97 25.25 1.01
CA GLN A 310 -4.41 25.52 1.01
C GLN A 310 -4.96 25.76 2.42
N TYR A 311 -4.53 24.97 3.40
CA TYR A 311 -4.92 25.17 4.80
C TYR A 311 -4.51 26.55 5.31
N TYR A 312 -3.23 26.92 5.16
CA TYR A 312 -2.75 28.22 5.63
C TYR A 312 -3.36 29.40 4.87
N GLU A 313 -3.59 29.27 3.56
CA GLU A 313 -4.28 30.29 2.76
C GLU A 313 -5.72 30.50 3.21
N LYS A 314 -6.48 29.42 3.45
CA LYS A 314 -7.86 29.51 3.97
C LYS A 314 -7.90 30.19 5.33
N CYS A 315 -6.98 29.84 6.23
CA CYS A 315 -6.87 30.49 7.53
C CYS A 315 -6.52 31.98 7.40
N LEU A 316 -5.53 32.32 6.57
CA LEU A 316 -5.15 33.71 6.32
C LEU A 316 -6.33 34.51 5.78
N MET A 317 -7.02 34.02 4.74
CA MET A 317 -8.18 34.67 4.15
C MET A 317 -9.31 34.87 5.17
N ALA A 318 -9.55 33.88 6.04
CA ALA A 318 -10.55 33.99 7.10
C ALA A 318 -10.21 35.16 8.04
N TRP A 319 -8.97 35.27 8.50
CA TRP A 319 -8.54 36.36 9.39
C TRP A 319 -8.45 37.71 8.70
N GLU A 320 -8.01 37.78 7.43
CA GLU A 320 -7.98 39.03 6.67
C GLU A 320 -9.39 39.60 6.45
N SER A 321 -10.39 38.74 6.25
CA SER A 321 -11.77 39.16 6.00
C SER A 321 -12.41 39.94 7.15
N ILE A 322 -11.96 39.71 8.38
CA ILE A 322 -12.52 40.36 9.58
C ILE A 322 -11.78 41.62 10.00
N ILE A 323 -10.52 41.80 9.58
CA ILE A 323 -9.73 42.98 9.97
C ILE A 323 -10.46 44.31 9.71
N PRO A 324 -11.10 44.53 8.54
CA PRO A 324 -11.83 45.78 8.29
C PRO A 324 -12.96 46.02 9.30
N LEU A 325 -13.72 44.98 9.62
CA LEU A 325 -14.83 45.03 10.59
C LEU A 325 -14.32 45.42 11.99
N LEU A 326 -13.17 44.89 12.41
CA LEU A 326 -12.57 45.21 13.72
C LEU A 326 -11.95 46.61 13.78
N GLN A 327 -11.58 47.17 12.62
CA GLN A 327 -10.98 48.50 12.52
C GLN A 327 -11.99 49.62 12.34
N GLU A 328 -13.24 49.28 12.04
CA GLU A 328 -14.31 50.24 11.85
C GLU A 328 -14.57 50.97 13.18
N LYS A 329 -14.27 52.28 13.20
CA LYS A 329 -14.55 53.11 14.38
C LYS A 329 -16.06 53.27 14.49
N GLN A 330 -16.64 52.81 15.59
CA GLN A 330 -18.03 53.08 15.91
C GLN A 330 -18.24 54.59 16.04
N GLU A 331 -18.96 55.18 15.08
CA GLU A 331 -19.42 56.55 15.21
C GLU A 331 -20.39 56.63 16.38
N THR A 332 -19.94 57.28 17.45
CA THR A 332 -20.73 57.55 18.65
C THR A 332 -21.93 58.40 18.24
N LYS A 333 -23.14 57.83 18.25
CA LYS A 333 -24.38 58.56 18.03
C LYS A 333 -24.94 59.16 19.30
#